data_AF-A0AAN6WPE5-F1
#
_entry.id   AF-A0AAN6WPE5-F1
#
_cell.length_a   1.000
_cell.length_b   1.000
_cell.length_c   1.000
_cell.angle_alpha   90.00
_cell.angle_beta   90.00
_cell.angle_gamma   90.00
#
_symmetry.space_group_name_H-M   'P 1'
#
loop_
_entity.id
_entity.type
_entity.pdbx_description
1 polymer ?
#
loop_
_entity_poly.entity_id
_entity_poly.type
_entity_poly.pdbx_seq_one_letter_code
_entity_poly.pdbx_strand_id
1 'polypeptide(L)'
;MIRPCAETTSTTQKQQSVLPSALLSSDEGSFLWREITRLPNYYQTRDEISLLTTHGAEIASLVPPNSILIDIGCGDTRKVEPLLTHLSTALLESSPSSKVTYFGLDLSQPALASSLSSLPPYPNIEVIGLWGTFTDGLSWLSSSTGTTINPSRPKWFLSLGSILGNDFPAPAMKLLSSWASIMRPGVDRMLLGMDGTTDPTIIWESYHDAETASVFEKFMRLGLSHSNTILGVEWYKPEDWEVVGKMSTDYVMHQFVFRALVDVNFRIPAGYHNVRFPRGHEIDCYEAFKFGPQDMVEQFRAVGLRQESIWKAPGDSCICKFTLLTS
;
A
#
# COMPACT_ATOMS: atom_id res chain seq x y z
N MET A 1 10.58 2.65 16.12
CA MET A 1 11.15 3.97 16.40
C MET A 1 10.13 4.99 15.93
N ILE A 2 9.50 5.74 16.84
CA ILE A 2 8.65 6.90 16.49
C ILE A 2 9.51 7.79 15.60
N ARG A 3 9.19 7.90 14.31
CA ARG A 3 10.01 8.68 13.39
C ARG A 3 9.70 10.16 13.62
N PRO A 4 10.71 11.03 13.70
CA PRO A 4 10.53 12.44 13.38
C PRO A 4 9.83 12.58 12.03
N CYS A 5 8.80 13.41 11.94
CA CYS A 5 8.33 13.92 10.65
C CYS A 5 9.54 14.55 9.92
N ALA A 6 9.67 14.28 8.63
CA ALA A 6 10.81 14.70 7.83
C ALA A 6 11.02 16.23 7.95
N GLU A 7 12.29 16.64 8.06
CA GLU A 7 12.73 18.01 8.27
C GLU A 7 12.10 18.97 7.25
N THR A 8 11.07 19.70 7.67
CA THR A 8 10.73 21.00 7.10
C THR A 8 11.65 22.03 7.76
N THR A 9 12.55 22.60 6.97
CA THR A 9 13.38 23.74 7.38
C THR A 9 12.48 24.96 7.63
N SER A 10 11.90 25.04 8.82
CA SER A 10 11.19 26.20 9.34
C SER A 10 11.23 26.14 10.86
N THR A 11 12.00 27.05 11.45
CA THR A 11 12.13 27.25 12.89
C THR A 11 10.75 27.37 13.56
N THR A 12 10.53 26.60 14.64
CA THR A 12 9.34 26.53 15.54
C THR A 12 8.14 25.64 15.18
N GLN A 13 8.29 24.57 14.40
CA GLN A 13 7.29 23.48 14.41
C GLN A 13 7.58 22.46 15.51
N LYS A 14 6.60 22.25 16.39
CA LYS A 14 6.60 21.18 17.40
C LYS A 14 6.78 19.85 16.66
N GLN A 15 7.79 19.07 17.01
CA GLN A 15 8.04 17.77 16.38
C GLN A 15 6.82 16.86 16.61
N GLN A 16 6.03 16.65 15.56
CA GLN A 16 4.79 15.87 15.62
C GLN A 16 5.14 14.40 15.87
N SER A 17 4.40 13.76 16.78
CA SER A 17 4.61 12.35 17.12
C SER A 17 3.92 11.48 16.08
N VAL A 18 4.64 10.52 15.50
CA VAL A 18 4.11 9.64 14.45
C VAL A 18 4.30 8.17 14.82
N LEU A 19 3.22 7.40 14.75
CA LEU A 19 3.22 5.95 14.84
C LEU A 19 3.53 5.37 13.45
N PRO A 20 4.58 4.55 13.29
CA PRO A 20 4.86 3.93 12.00
C PRO A 20 3.70 3.02 11.54
N SER A 21 3.20 3.24 10.33
CA SER A 21 2.11 2.45 9.73
C SER A 21 2.39 0.94 9.67
N ALA A 22 3.66 0.54 9.59
CA ALA A 22 4.07 -0.87 9.67
C ALA A 22 3.63 -1.58 10.97
N LEU A 23 3.32 -0.86 12.05
CA LEU A 23 2.76 -1.44 13.26
C LEU A 23 1.33 -1.96 13.08
N LEU A 24 0.59 -1.40 12.11
CA LEU A 24 -0.74 -1.85 11.72
C LEU A 24 -0.71 -3.15 10.91
N SER A 25 0.45 -3.52 10.36
CA SER A 25 0.62 -4.72 9.50
C SER A 25 1.11 -5.94 10.28
N SER A 26 0.70 -6.10 11.55
CA SER A 26 0.82 -7.39 12.25
C SER A 26 -0.04 -8.46 11.53
N ASP A 27 0.13 -9.74 11.86
CA ASP A 27 -0.69 -10.80 11.27
C ASP A 27 -2.19 -10.53 11.44
N GLU A 28 -2.62 -10.19 12.66
CA GLU A 28 -3.98 -9.79 12.97
C GLU A 28 -4.41 -8.53 12.20
N GLY A 29 -3.50 -7.57 12.04
CA GLY A 29 -3.76 -6.33 11.32
C GLY A 29 -3.94 -6.55 9.83
N SER A 30 -3.18 -7.46 9.23
CA SER A 30 -3.37 -7.89 7.84
C SER A 30 -4.73 -8.58 7.63
N PHE A 31 -5.25 -9.32 8.61
CA PHE A 31 -6.60 -9.87 8.53
C PHE A 31 -7.69 -8.79 8.68
N LEU A 32 -7.54 -7.84 9.61
CA LEU A 32 -8.46 -6.69 9.71
C LEU A 32 -8.45 -5.83 8.44
N TRP A 33 -7.27 -5.63 7.83
CA TRP A 33 -7.18 -4.92 6.56
C TRP A 33 -7.96 -5.65 5.45
N ARG A 34 -7.92 -6.98 5.42
CA ARG A 34 -8.76 -7.76 4.50
C ARG A 34 -10.25 -7.50 4.76
N GLU A 35 -10.69 -7.42 6.02
CA GLU A 35 -12.08 -7.04 6.31
C GLU A 35 -12.40 -5.62 5.82
N ILE A 36 -11.51 -4.66 6.05
CA ILE A 36 -11.63 -3.27 5.55
C ILE A 36 -11.84 -3.24 4.03
N THR A 37 -11.04 -3.99 3.27
CA THR A 37 -11.16 -4.07 1.80
C THR A 37 -12.46 -4.73 1.30
N ARG A 38 -13.33 -5.19 2.20
CA ARG A 38 -14.67 -5.75 1.90
C ARG A 38 -15.80 -4.82 2.34
N LEU A 39 -15.51 -3.75 3.07
CA LEU A 39 -16.53 -2.81 3.53
C LEU A 39 -17.24 -2.17 2.33
N PRO A 40 -18.57 -1.98 2.41
CA PRO A 40 -19.36 -1.47 1.29
C PRO A 40 -18.96 -0.06 0.86
N ASN A 41 -18.52 0.76 1.81
CA ASN A 41 -18.10 2.14 1.57
C ASN A 41 -16.61 2.26 1.20
N TYR A 42 -15.83 1.18 1.32
CA TYR A 42 -14.42 1.18 0.94
C TYR A 42 -14.27 0.96 -0.58
N TYR A 43 -14.53 2.04 -1.33
CA TYR A 43 -14.61 2.00 -2.79
C TYR A 43 -13.29 1.59 -3.46
N GLN A 44 -12.13 1.90 -2.88
CA GLN A 44 -10.83 1.74 -3.55
C GLN A 44 -10.60 0.32 -4.08
N THR A 45 -10.82 -0.69 -3.22
CA THR A 45 -10.64 -2.10 -3.61
C THR A 45 -11.67 -2.52 -4.65
N ARG A 46 -12.93 -2.14 -4.46
CA ARG A 46 -14.02 -2.45 -5.40
C ARG A 46 -13.73 -1.87 -6.79
N ASP A 47 -13.29 -0.62 -6.84
CA ASP A 47 -13.05 0.11 -8.09
C ASP A 47 -11.83 -0.45 -8.83
N GLU A 48 -10.75 -0.82 -8.12
CA GLU A 48 -9.60 -1.50 -8.73
C GLU A 48 -9.95 -2.89 -9.30
N ILE A 49 -10.74 -3.68 -8.56
CA ILE A 49 -11.23 -4.98 -9.06
C ILE A 49 -12.07 -4.77 -10.33
N SER A 50 -12.99 -3.79 -10.31
CA SER A 50 -13.82 -3.47 -11.47
C SER A 50 -12.98 -3.02 -12.67
N LEU A 51 -11.98 -2.17 -12.43
CA LEU A 51 -11.05 -1.72 -13.45
C LEU A 51 -10.29 -2.90 -14.08
N LEU A 52 -9.71 -3.80 -13.29
CA LEU A 52 -8.99 -4.97 -13.82
C LEU A 52 -9.92 -6.02 -14.42
N THR A 53 -11.18 -6.06 -14.01
CA THR A 53 -12.19 -6.90 -14.66
C THR A 53 -12.48 -6.38 -16.07
N THR A 54 -12.67 -5.06 -16.21
CA THR A 54 -13.04 -4.41 -17.48
C THR A 54 -11.86 -4.28 -18.45
N HIS A 55 -10.71 -3.81 -17.98
CA HIS A 55 -9.55 -3.48 -18.82
C HIS A 55 -8.44 -4.53 -18.74
N GLY A 56 -8.60 -5.57 -17.92
CA GLY A 56 -7.56 -6.57 -17.69
C GLY A 56 -7.11 -7.31 -18.94
N ALA A 57 -7.98 -7.54 -19.91
CA ALA A 57 -7.60 -8.14 -21.20
C ALA A 57 -6.63 -7.24 -21.99
N GLU A 58 -6.91 -5.94 -22.05
CA GLU A 58 -6.03 -4.96 -22.70
C GLU A 58 -4.68 -4.89 -21.97
N ILE A 59 -4.69 -4.76 -20.65
CA ILE A 59 -3.47 -4.69 -19.83
C ILE A 59 -2.66 -5.98 -19.99
N ALA A 60 -3.31 -7.15 -19.93
CA ALA A 60 -2.68 -8.45 -20.10
C ALA A 60 -1.99 -8.60 -21.47
N SER A 61 -2.60 -8.05 -22.54
CA SER A 61 -2.02 -8.09 -23.89
C SER A 61 -0.68 -7.34 -24.01
N LEU A 62 -0.43 -6.40 -23.10
CA LEU A 62 0.82 -5.63 -23.05
C LEU A 62 1.94 -6.39 -22.34
N VAL A 63 1.62 -7.43 -21.56
CA VAL A 63 2.60 -8.21 -20.79
C VAL A 63 3.26 -9.23 -21.71
N PRO A 64 4.58 -9.12 -21.98
CA PRO A 64 5.25 -10.11 -22.82
C PRO A 64 5.25 -11.51 -22.20
N PRO A 65 5.24 -12.58 -23.00
CA PRO A 65 5.53 -13.92 -22.51
C PRO A 65 6.87 -13.98 -21.75
N ASN A 66 6.99 -14.90 -20.79
CA ASN A 66 8.16 -15.06 -19.93
C ASN A 66 8.44 -13.87 -18.99
N SER A 67 7.50 -12.95 -18.83
CA SER A 67 7.59 -11.85 -17.85
C SER A 67 7.58 -12.34 -16.41
N ILE A 68 8.01 -11.45 -15.53
CA ILE A 68 7.90 -11.55 -14.08
C ILE A 68 7.00 -10.41 -13.61
N LEU A 69 5.94 -10.76 -12.89
CA LEU A 69 5.10 -9.79 -12.19
C LEU A 69 5.53 -9.75 -10.73
N ILE A 70 5.74 -8.54 -10.19
CA ILE A 70 6.09 -8.31 -8.79
C ILE A 70 5.02 -7.41 -8.19
N ASP A 71 4.13 -7.97 -7.38
CA ASP A 71 3.10 -7.22 -6.66
C ASP A 71 3.65 -6.74 -5.31
N ILE A 72 3.91 -5.42 -5.25
CA ILE A 72 4.58 -4.73 -4.15
C ILE A 72 3.53 -4.39 -3.09
N GLY A 73 3.30 -5.31 -2.15
CA GLY A 73 2.21 -5.21 -1.17
C GLY A 73 0.94 -5.86 -1.70
N CYS A 74 1.01 -7.15 -2.03
CA CYS A 74 -0.07 -7.83 -2.71
C CYS A 74 -1.36 -7.90 -1.88
N GLY A 75 -1.25 -7.93 -0.55
CA GLY A 75 -2.36 -7.89 0.39
C GLY A 75 -3.50 -8.81 -0.01
N ASP A 76 -4.66 -8.22 -0.27
CA ASP A 76 -5.84 -8.92 -0.77
C ASP A 76 -5.74 -9.21 -2.29
N THR A 77 -5.39 -10.45 -2.62
CA THR A 77 -5.20 -10.95 -4.00
C THR A 77 -6.44 -10.90 -4.87
N ARG A 78 -7.64 -10.69 -4.29
CA ARG A 78 -8.86 -10.39 -5.07
C ARG A 78 -8.66 -9.22 -6.03
N LYS A 79 -7.82 -8.25 -5.66
CA LYS A 79 -7.48 -7.11 -6.52
C LYS A 79 -6.79 -7.55 -7.80
N VAL A 80 -5.77 -8.40 -7.70
CA VAL A 80 -4.92 -8.79 -8.84
C VAL A 80 -5.48 -9.99 -9.62
N GLU A 81 -6.38 -10.76 -9.02
CA GLU A 81 -6.97 -11.96 -9.62
C GLU A 81 -7.56 -11.75 -11.02
N PRO A 82 -8.34 -10.67 -11.32
CA PRO A 82 -8.86 -10.46 -12.67
C PRO A 82 -7.74 -10.27 -13.70
N LEU A 83 -6.65 -9.58 -13.34
CA LEU A 83 -5.48 -9.40 -14.21
C LEU A 83 -4.79 -10.74 -14.47
N LEU A 84 -4.57 -11.56 -13.44
CA LEU A 84 -3.94 -12.88 -13.59
C LEU A 84 -4.79 -13.82 -14.45
N THR A 85 -6.12 -13.75 -14.32
CA THR A 85 -7.05 -14.52 -15.16
C THR A 85 -6.95 -14.12 -16.62
N HIS A 86 -7.02 -12.83 -16.93
CA HIS A 86 -6.86 -12.33 -18.31
C HIS A 86 -5.48 -12.64 -18.88
N LEU A 87 -4.43 -12.53 -18.06
CA LEU A 87 -3.06 -12.86 -18.44
C LEU A 87 -2.89 -14.34 -18.77
N SER A 88 -3.45 -15.23 -17.95
CA SER A 88 -3.40 -16.67 -18.19
C SER A 88 -4.02 -17.02 -19.54
N THR A 89 -5.22 -16.50 -19.82
CA THR A 89 -5.92 -16.68 -21.10
C THR A 89 -5.11 -16.14 -22.28
N ALA A 90 -4.69 -14.88 -22.24
CA ALA A 90 -3.95 -14.24 -23.34
C ALA A 90 -2.64 -14.97 -23.68
N LEU A 91 -1.91 -15.45 -22.65
CA LEU A 91 -0.68 -16.21 -22.84
C LEU A 91 -0.95 -17.57 -23.50
N LEU A 92 -1.99 -18.30 -23.07
CA LEU A 92 -2.35 -19.59 -23.66
C LEU A 92 -2.80 -19.45 -25.12
N GLU A 93 -3.52 -18.38 -25.45
CA GLU A 93 -3.90 -18.04 -26.83
C GLU A 93 -2.68 -17.71 -27.68
N SER A 94 -1.67 -17.04 -27.13
CA SER A 94 -0.43 -16.70 -27.84
C SER A 94 0.44 -17.93 -28.13
N SER A 95 0.59 -18.83 -27.15
CA SER A 95 1.35 -20.08 -27.26
C SER A 95 1.12 -20.96 -26.02
N PRO A 96 0.89 -22.28 -26.16
CA PRO A 96 0.76 -23.19 -25.03
C PRO A 96 2.00 -23.28 -24.13
N SER A 97 3.18 -22.87 -24.61
CA SER A 97 4.43 -22.85 -23.84
C SER A 97 4.73 -21.51 -23.16
N SER A 98 3.93 -20.47 -23.43
CA SER A 98 4.07 -19.16 -22.79
C SER A 98 3.80 -19.28 -21.30
N LYS A 99 4.72 -18.79 -20.48
CA LYS A 99 4.61 -18.79 -19.02
C LYS A 99 4.96 -17.44 -18.45
N VAL A 100 4.48 -17.15 -17.25
CA VAL A 100 4.91 -16.01 -16.43
C VAL A 100 5.08 -16.45 -14.98
N THR A 101 5.84 -15.68 -14.21
CA THR A 101 5.96 -15.87 -12.76
C THR A 101 5.38 -14.64 -12.07
N TYR A 102 4.46 -14.84 -11.13
CA TYR A 102 3.89 -13.82 -10.29
C TYR A 102 4.47 -13.96 -8.87
N PHE A 103 5.08 -12.89 -8.38
CA PHE A 103 5.56 -12.76 -7.02
C PHE A 103 4.65 -11.83 -6.22
N GLY A 104 4.05 -12.32 -5.14
CA GLY A 104 3.36 -11.48 -4.16
C GLY A 104 4.28 -11.15 -2.99
N LEU A 105 4.58 -9.87 -2.76
CA LEU A 105 5.38 -9.38 -1.63
C LEU A 105 4.47 -8.85 -0.52
N ASP A 106 4.64 -9.35 0.70
CA ASP A 106 3.90 -8.84 1.87
C ASP A 106 4.63 -9.09 3.21
N LEU A 107 4.23 -8.34 4.25
CA LEU A 107 4.84 -8.33 5.58
C LEU A 107 4.36 -9.49 6.46
N SER A 108 3.09 -9.89 6.36
CA SER A 108 2.52 -10.97 7.15
C SER A 108 2.62 -12.30 6.39
N GLN A 109 3.48 -13.20 6.87
CA GLN A 109 3.63 -14.54 6.29
C GLN A 109 2.31 -15.33 6.24
N PRO A 110 1.50 -15.44 7.32
CA PRO A 110 0.24 -16.17 7.26
C PRO A 110 -0.79 -15.51 6.33
N ALA A 111 -0.89 -14.17 6.32
CA ALA A 111 -1.81 -13.47 5.43
C ALA A 111 -1.39 -13.62 3.95
N LEU A 112 -0.08 -13.56 3.67
CA LEU A 112 0.49 -13.82 2.35
C LEU A 112 0.16 -15.23 1.87
N ALA A 113 0.45 -16.24 2.69
CA ALA A 113 0.15 -17.64 2.36
C ALA A 113 -1.36 -17.84 2.10
N SER A 114 -2.22 -17.29 2.96
CA SER A 114 -3.67 -17.35 2.80
C SER A 114 -4.12 -16.70 1.49
N SER A 115 -3.63 -15.50 1.16
CA SER A 115 -4.06 -14.74 -0.01
C SER A 115 -3.55 -15.36 -1.32
N LEU A 116 -2.34 -15.91 -1.35
CA LEU A 116 -1.86 -16.63 -2.53
C LEU A 116 -2.61 -17.95 -2.73
N SER A 117 -2.97 -18.65 -1.65
CA SER A 117 -3.73 -19.90 -1.74
C SER A 117 -5.18 -19.73 -2.21
N SER A 118 -5.74 -18.51 -2.12
CA SER A 118 -7.08 -18.22 -2.62
C SER A 118 -7.13 -17.90 -4.10
N LEU A 119 -5.99 -17.70 -4.76
CA LEU A 119 -5.95 -17.52 -6.21
C LEU A 119 -6.34 -18.82 -6.91
N PRO A 120 -7.09 -18.76 -8.02
CA PRO A 120 -7.37 -19.94 -8.81
C PRO A 120 -6.07 -20.50 -9.42
N PRO A 121 -6.01 -21.81 -9.70
CA PRO A 121 -4.85 -22.41 -10.34
C PRO A 121 -4.76 -21.95 -11.80
N TYR A 122 -3.60 -21.45 -12.20
CA TYR A 122 -3.31 -21.10 -13.59
C TYR A 122 -2.26 -22.07 -14.16
N PRO A 123 -2.49 -22.72 -15.31
CA PRO A 123 -1.55 -23.70 -15.86
C PRO A 123 -0.22 -23.10 -16.33
N ASN A 124 -0.19 -21.78 -16.54
CA ASN A 124 0.91 -21.03 -17.14
C ASN A 124 1.39 -19.83 -16.29
N ILE A 125 0.87 -19.67 -15.07
CA ILE A 125 1.33 -18.66 -14.11
C ILE A 125 1.84 -19.38 -12.87
N GLU A 126 3.14 -19.25 -12.61
CA GLU A 126 3.74 -19.70 -11.36
C GLU A 126 3.54 -18.61 -10.29
N VAL A 127 2.94 -18.97 -9.16
CA VAL A 127 2.64 -18.04 -8.05
C VAL A 127 3.62 -18.29 -6.90
N ILE A 128 4.36 -17.26 -6.49
CA ILE A 128 5.39 -17.36 -5.45
C ILE A 128 5.20 -16.24 -4.42
N GLY A 129 5.30 -16.57 -3.13
CA GLY A 129 5.29 -15.58 -2.06
C GLY A 129 6.69 -15.08 -1.72
N LEU A 130 6.84 -13.76 -1.59
CA LEU A 130 8.00 -13.09 -1.04
C LEU A 130 7.60 -12.50 0.32
N TRP A 131 8.07 -13.13 1.39
CA TRP A 131 7.81 -12.62 2.73
C TRP A 131 8.90 -11.61 3.12
N GLY A 132 8.51 -10.36 3.36
CA GLY A 132 9.43 -9.31 3.74
C GLY A 132 8.86 -7.91 3.55
N THR A 133 9.66 -6.90 3.90
CA THR A 133 9.33 -5.50 3.67
C THR A 133 9.51 -5.12 2.20
N PHE A 134 8.98 -3.95 1.79
CA PHE A 134 9.29 -3.38 0.47
C PHE A 134 10.80 -3.20 0.25
N THR A 135 11.54 -2.89 1.31
CA THR A 135 13.01 -2.74 1.24
C THR A 135 13.69 -4.08 1.03
N ASP A 136 13.21 -5.15 1.67
CA ASP A 136 13.74 -6.51 1.49
C ASP A 136 13.47 -6.99 0.06
N GLY A 137 12.26 -6.76 -0.46
CA GLY A 137 11.90 -7.08 -1.85
C GLY A 137 12.77 -6.34 -2.88
N LEU A 138 12.98 -5.04 -2.68
CA LEU A 138 13.86 -4.23 -3.52
C LEU A 138 15.32 -4.72 -3.45
N SER A 139 15.81 -5.02 -2.25
CA SER A 139 17.16 -5.53 -2.03
C SER A 139 17.36 -6.90 -2.68
N TRP A 140 16.37 -7.78 -2.56
CA TRP A 140 16.37 -9.09 -3.21
C TRP A 140 16.47 -8.98 -4.73
N LEU A 141 15.66 -8.10 -5.34
CA LEU A 141 15.70 -7.84 -6.80
C LEU A 141 17.01 -7.20 -7.27
N SER A 142 17.63 -6.37 -6.43
CA SER A 142 18.89 -5.67 -6.76
C SER A 142 20.12 -6.52 -6.50
N SER A 143 20.00 -7.58 -5.70
CA SER A 143 21.12 -8.42 -5.31
C SER A 143 21.58 -9.33 -6.45
N SER A 144 22.90 -9.54 -6.56
CA SER A 144 23.48 -10.60 -7.42
C SER A 144 23.08 -12.01 -6.98
N THR A 145 22.47 -12.16 -5.80
CA THR A 145 21.84 -13.39 -5.26
C THR A 145 20.41 -13.63 -5.75
N GLY A 146 19.83 -12.71 -6.53
CA GLY A 146 18.61 -12.95 -7.30
C GLY A 146 18.80 -13.97 -8.45
N THR A 147 19.65 -14.98 -8.27
CA THR A 147 20.05 -15.99 -9.26
C THR A 147 18.87 -16.83 -9.76
N THR A 148 17.71 -16.77 -9.10
CA THR A 148 16.47 -17.40 -9.54
C THR A 148 15.70 -16.57 -10.57
N ILE A 149 15.96 -15.27 -10.66
CA ILE A 149 15.36 -14.39 -11.67
C ILE A 149 16.38 -14.17 -12.78
N ASN A 150 16.07 -14.71 -13.97
CA ASN A 150 16.84 -14.38 -15.16
C ASN A 150 16.73 -12.87 -15.44
N PRO A 151 17.86 -12.12 -15.43
CA PRO A 151 17.84 -10.67 -15.56
C PRO A 151 17.29 -10.19 -16.91
N SER A 152 17.29 -11.05 -17.94
CA SER A 152 16.74 -10.73 -19.26
C SER A 152 15.20 -10.67 -19.27
N ARG A 153 14.51 -11.36 -18.35
CA ARG A 153 13.04 -11.42 -18.31
C ARG A 153 12.42 -10.04 -18.03
N PRO A 154 11.47 -9.55 -18.86
CA PRO A 154 10.69 -8.34 -18.60
C PRO A 154 10.04 -8.39 -17.21
N LYS A 155 10.06 -7.25 -16.50
CA LYS A 155 9.48 -7.11 -15.17
C LYS A 155 8.31 -6.15 -15.21
N TRP A 156 7.23 -6.55 -14.55
CA TRP A 156 6.02 -5.77 -14.34
C TRP A 156 5.84 -5.59 -12.84
N PHE A 157 6.11 -4.38 -12.36
CA PHE A 157 5.88 -4.01 -10.97
C PHE A 157 4.42 -3.61 -10.81
N LEU A 158 3.69 -4.24 -9.89
CA LEU A 158 2.33 -3.87 -9.55
C LEU A 158 2.38 -3.16 -8.20
N SER A 159 1.81 -1.96 -8.13
CA SER A 159 1.58 -1.26 -6.88
C SER A 159 0.11 -0.86 -6.86
N LEU A 160 -0.72 -1.72 -6.30
CA LEU A 160 -2.17 -1.60 -6.30
C LEU A 160 -2.66 -1.08 -4.95
N GLY A 161 -3.86 -0.53 -4.89
CA GLY A 161 -4.52 -0.08 -3.66
C GLY A 161 -4.05 1.29 -3.17
N SER A 162 -3.48 2.12 -4.06
CA SER A 162 -3.00 3.46 -3.72
C SER A 162 -1.99 3.48 -2.57
N ILE A 163 -1.15 2.45 -2.45
CA ILE A 163 -0.19 2.29 -1.34
C ILE A 163 0.79 3.47 -1.23
N LEU A 164 1.19 4.09 -2.36
CA LEU A 164 2.03 5.30 -2.34
C LEU A 164 1.34 6.50 -1.67
N GLY A 165 0.00 6.49 -1.59
CA GLY A 165 -0.80 7.46 -0.84
C GLY A 165 -0.82 7.25 0.67
N ASN A 166 -0.17 6.21 1.19
CA ASN A 166 -0.13 5.96 2.63
C ASN A 166 1.08 6.60 3.33
N ASP A 167 1.78 7.49 2.62
CA ASP A 167 2.95 8.20 3.11
C ASP A 167 2.90 9.65 2.63
N PHE A 168 3.57 10.54 3.37
CA PHE A 168 3.78 11.90 2.91
C PHE A 168 4.46 11.94 1.54
N PRO A 169 4.21 12.98 0.72
CA PRO A 169 4.71 13.05 -0.65
C PRO A 169 6.21 12.78 -0.79
N ALA A 170 7.06 13.38 0.05
CA ALA A 170 8.51 13.20 -0.05
C ALA A 170 8.97 11.74 0.23
N PRO A 171 8.57 11.08 1.34
CA PRO A 171 8.80 9.64 1.53
C PRO A 171 8.23 8.76 0.41
N ALA A 172 7.01 9.01 -0.05
CA ALA A 172 6.39 8.27 -1.15
C ALA A 172 7.20 8.37 -2.45
N MET A 173 7.67 9.58 -2.79
CA MET A 173 8.52 9.81 -3.95
C MET A 173 9.89 9.12 -3.84
N LYS A 174 10.47 9.07 -2.63
CA LYS A 174 11.71 8.33 -2.39
C LYS A 174 11.52 6.83 -2.62
N LEU A 175 10.42 6.26 -2.15
CA LEU A 175 10.10 4.85 -2.37
C LEU A 175 9.91 4.58 -3.87
N LEU A 176 9.10 5.39 -4.56
CA LEU A 176 8.87 5.25 -6.00
C LEU A 176 10.17 5.38 -6.80
N SER A 177 11.03 6.36 -6.47
CA SER A 177 12.35 6.53 -7.09
C SER A 177 13.24 5.30 -6.90
N SER A 178 13.17 4.66 -5.73
CA SER A 178 13.97 3.45 -5.44
C SER A 178 13.56 2.29 -6.35
N TRP A 179 12.26 2.09 -6.56
CA TRP A 179 11.76 1.08 -7.51
C TRP A 179 12.05 1.45 -8.97
N ALA A 180 11.88 2.72 -9.36
CA ALA A 180 12.21 3.20 -10.70
C ALA A 180 13.69 2.98 -11.04
N SER A 181 14.59 3.13 -10.07
CA SER A 181 16.03 2.99 -10.28
C SER A 181 16.49 1.58 -10.70
N ILE A 182 15.69 0.56 -10.43
CA ILE A 182 15.98 -0.83 -10.80
C ILE A 182 15.24 -1.30 -12.06
N MET A 183 14.36 -0.46 -12.62
CA MET A 183 13.64 -0.75 -13.85
C MET A 183 14.59 -0.62 -15.05
N ARG A 184 14.54 -1.58 -15.98
CA ARG A 184 15.26 -1.48 -17.24
C ARG A 184 14.51 -0.53 -18.20
N PRO A 185 15.16 0.52 -18.72
CA PRO A 185 14.55 1.49 -19.61
C PRO A 185 13.89 0.85 -20.83
N GLY A 186 12.67 1.27 -21.15
CA GLY A 186 11.91 0.79 -22.30
C GLY A 186 11.43 -0.67 -22.23
N VAL A 187 11.89 -1.48 -21.27
CA VAL A 187 11.54 -2.91 -21.16
C VAL A 187 10.63 -3.18 -19.98
N ASP A 188 11.01 -2.74 -18.78
CA ASP A 188 10.25 -3.00 -17.57
C ASP A 188 9.12 -1.98 -17.44
N ARG A 189 8.04 -2.37 -16.77
CA ARG A 189 6.84 -1.54 -16.57
C ARG A 189 6.40 -1.54 -15.12
N MET A 190 5.69 -0.49 -14.74
CA MET A 190 4.99 -0.42 -13.47
C MET A 190 3.51 -0.11 -13.71
N LEU A 191 2.61 -0.95 -13.20
CA LEU A 191 1.18 -0.70 -13.14
C LEU A 191 0.84 -0.15 -11.76
N LEU A 192 0.55 1.15 -11.70
CA LEU A 192 0.35 1.87 -10.45
C LEU A 192 -1.12 2.26 -10.29
N GLY A 193 -1.74 1.78 -9.20
CA GLY A 193 -3.09 2.15 -8.78
C GLY A 193 -3.05 3.35 -7.87
N MET A 194 -3.76 4.42 -8.23
CA MET A 194 -3.81 5.65 -7.47
C MET A 194 -5.26 6.08 -7.27
N ASP A 195 -5.54 6.57 -6.07
CA ASP A 195 -6.81 7.21 -5.74
C ASP A 195 -6.69 8.72 -5.92
N GLY A 196 -7.50 9.25 -6.84
CA GLY A 196 -7.59 10.67 -7.14
C GLY A 196 -8.95 11.27 -6.84
N THR A 197 -9.74 10.68 -5.93
CA THR A 197 -11.00 11.30 -5.50
C THR A 197 -10.76 12.57 -4.73
N THR A 198 -11.61 13.57 -5.00
CA THR A 198 -11.59 14.89 -4.37
C THR A 198 -12.84 15.16 -3.55
N ASP A 199 -13.78 14.22 -3.50
CA ASP A 199 -15.03 14.35 -2.73
C ASP A 199 -14.76 14.00 -1.26
N PRO A 200 -14.78 14.99 -0.35
CA PRO A 200 -14.46 14.77 1.05
C PRO A 200 -15.47 13.86 1.76
N THR A 201 -16.73 13.80 1.30
CA THR A 201 -17.76 12.95 1.89
C THR A 201 -17.47 11.48 1.56
N ILE A 202 -17.21 11.18 0.28
CA ILE A 202 -16.86 9.83 -0.16
C ILE A 202 -15.56 9.36 0.51
N ILE A 203 -14.57 10.24 0.62
CA ILE A 203 -13.31 9.94 1.33
C ILE A 203 -13.61 9.63 2.81
N TRP A 204 -14.34 10.50 3.50
CA TRP A 204 -14.65 10.32 4.92
C TRP A 204 -15.38 9.00 5.19
N GLU A 205 -16.44 8.73 4.43
CA GLU A 205 -17.25 7.51 4.55
C GLU A 205 -16.46 6.23 4.27
N SER A 206 -15.42 6.30 3.44
CA SER A 206 -14.56 5.14 3.17
C SER A 206 -13.68 4.74 4.35
N TYR A 207 -13.37 5.67 5.28
CA TYR A 207 -12.59 5.38 6.48
C TYR A 207 -13.44 5.26 7.75
N HIS A 208 -14.72 5.65 7.71
CA HIS A 208 -15.62 5.66 8.86
C HIS A 208 -16.80 4.74 8.61
N ASP A 209 -16.60 3.45 8.83
CA ASP A 209 -17.66 2.46 8.68
C ASP A 209 -18.77 2.66 9.72
N ALA A 210 -20.02 2.55 9.27
CA ALA A 210 -21.22 2.85 10.06
C ALA A 210 -21.58 1.76 11.09
N GLU A 211 -20.73 0.75 11.26
CA GLU A 211 -21.00 -0.37 12.17
C GLU A 211 -20.81 0.05 13.63
N THR A 212 -21.58 -0.57 14.52
CA THR A 212 -21.51 -0.35 15.98
C THR A 212 -20.15 -0.73 16.60
N ALA A 213 -19.27 -1.37 15.82
CA ALA A 213 -17.90 -1.69 16.19
C ALA A 213 -16.96 -1.52 14.99
N SER A 214 -16.62 -0.26 14.68
CA SER A 214 -15.85 0.12 13.49
C SER A 214 -14.63 -0.78 13.26
N VAL A 215 -14.54 -1.40 12.07
CA VAL A 215 -13.38 -2.23 11.69
C VAL A 215 -12.12 -1.37 11.58
N PHE A 216 -12.24 -0.14 11.09
CA PHE A 216 -11.13 0.81 11.06
C PHE A 216 -10.64 1.18 12.47
N GLU A 217 -11.55 1.45 13.41
CA GLU A 217 -11.14 1.75 14.79
C GLU A 217 -10.39 0.56 15.41
N LYS A 218 -10.89 -0.67 15.22
CA LYS A 218 -10.19 -1.90 15.68
C LYS A 218 -8.80 -1.99 15.06
N PHE A 219 -8.68 -1.76 13.75
CA PHE A 219 -7.42 -1.81 13.03
C PHE A 219 -6.41 -0.77 13.55
N MET A 220 -6.85 0.47 13.76
CA MET A 220 -6.03 1.53 14.35
C MET A 220 -5.56 1.14 15.76
N ARG A 221 -6.50 0.77 16.65
CA ARG A 221 -6.19 0.40 18.04
C ARG A 221 -5.26 -0.82 18.13
N LEU A 222 -5.36 -1.75 17.19
CA LEU A 222 -4.46 -2.89 17.11
C LEU A 222 -3.01 -2.44 16.90
N GLY A 223 -2.75 -1.45 16.05
CA GLY A 223 -1.38 -0.92 15.84
C GLY A 223 -0.76 -0.37 17.13
N LEU A 224 -1.54 0.36 17.93
CA LEU A 224 -1.08 0.83 19.25
C LEU A 224 -0.88 -0.31 20.24
N SER A 225 -1.79 -1.28 20.27
CA SER A 225 -1.63 -2.48 21.11
C SER A 225 -0.35 -3.25 20.75
N HIS A 226 -0.11 -3.47 19.46
CA HIS A 226 1.08 -4.14 18.94
C HIS A 226 2.36 -3.38 19.31
N SER A 227 2.29 -2.05 19.38
CA SER A 227 3.44 -1.25 19.82
C SER A 227 3.88 -1.53 21.26
N ASN A 228 2.97 -1.95 22.17
CA ASN A 228 3.34 -2.38 23.52
C ASN A 228 4.28 -3.59 23.46
N THR A 229 3.94 -4.57 22.62
CA THR A 229 4.74 -5.78 22.40
C THR A 229 6.11 -5.45 21.83
N ILE A 230 6.16 -4.60 20.79
CA ILE A 230 7.42 -4.22 20.12
C ILE A 230 8.33 -3.42 21.05
N LEU A 231 7.78 -2.55 21.89
CA LEU A 231 8.54 -1.74 22.84
C LEU A 231 8.87 -2.48 24.14
N GLY A 232 8.23 -3.61 24.41
CA GLY A 232 8.38 -4.36 25.66
C GLY A 232 7.87 -3.60 26.89
N VAL A 233 6.93 -2.67 26.70
CA VAL A 233 6.32 -1.87 27.77
C VAL A 233 4.85 -1.59 27.45
N GLU A 234 3.99 -1.77 28.45
CA GLU A 234 2.58 -1.41 28.36
C GLU A 234 2.42 0.10 28.55
N TRP A 235 2.49 0.85 27.44
CA TRP A 235 2.31 2.30 27.44
C TRP A 235 0.96 2.72 26.89
N TYR A 236 0.41 1.95 25.96
CA TYR A 236 -0.93 2.13 25.42
C TYR A 236 -1.94 1.32 26.22
N LYS A 237 -2.99 1.98 26.68
CA LYS A 237 -4.21 1.38 27.24
C LYS A 237 -5.41 1.94 26.49
N PRO A 238 -6.33 1.12 25.96
CA PRO A 238 -7.42 1.61 25.13
C PRO A 238 -8.25 2.75 25.73
N GLU A 239 -8.46 2.75 27.05
CA GLU A 239 -9.22 3.75 27.80
C GLU A 239 -8.51 5.11 27.91
N ASP A 240 -7.19 5.15 27.74
CA ASP A 240 -6.38 6.37 27.84
C ASP A 240 -6.32 7.14 26.50
N TRP A 241 -6.89 6.58 25.42
CA TRP A 241 -6.75 7.10 24.06
C TRP A 241 -8.05 6.99 23.26
N GLU A 242 -8.36 8.05 22.52
CA GLU A 242 -9.39 8.04 21.49
C GLU A 242 -8.77 8.00 20.08
N VAL A 243 -9.45 7.34 19.15
CA VAL A 243 -9.12 7.36 17.72
C VAL A 243 -9.90 8.48 17.06
N VAL A 244 -9.22 9.37 16.35
CA VAL A 244 -9.84 10.55 15.73
C VAL A 244 -9.50 10.58 14.25
N GLY A 245 -10.53 10.52 13.40
CA GLY A 245 -10.41 10.79 11.97
C GLY A 245 -10.36 12.30 11.70
N LYS A 246 -9.56 12.71 10.73
CA LYS A 246 -9.43 14.11 10.29
C LYS A 246 -9.32 14.19 8.77
N MET A 247 -9.90 15.22 8.20
CA MET A 247 -9.60 15.66 6.84
C MET A 247 -8.59 16.80 6.90
N SER A 248 -7.55 16.73 6.07
CA SER A 248 -6.60 17.84 5.91
C SER A 248 -7.18 18.95 5.04
N THR A 249 -6.72 20.17 5.29
CA THR A 249 -7.01 21.37 4.49
C THR A 249 -5.92 21.68 3.47
N ASP A 250 -4.70 21.20 3.71
CA ASP A 250 -3.52 21.48 2.88
C ASP A 250 -3.37 20.47 1.74
N TYR A 251 -3.85 19.24 1.98
CA TYR A 251 -3.89 18.15 1.02
C TYR A 251 -5.26 17.50 1.06
N VAL A 252 -5.70 16.95 -0.07
CA VAL A 252 -6.85 16.03 -0.07
C VAL A 252 -6.38 14.72 0.57
N MET A 253 -6.57 14.62 1.88
CA MET A 253 -6.03 13.51 2.67
C MET A 253 -6.92 13.29 3.91
N HIS A 254 -7.24 12.03 4.15
CA HIS A 254 -7.77 11.58 5.43
C HIS A 254 -6.62 11.11 6.32
N GLN A 255 -6.68 11.39 7.63
CA GLN A 255 -5.76 10.81 8.60
C GLN A 255 -6.47 10.31 9.85
N PHE A 256 -5.94 9.24 10.42
CA PHE A 256 -6.21 8.86 11.81
C PHE A 256 -5.11 9.38 12.73
N VAL A 257 -5.53 10.00 13.83
CA VAL A 257 -4.66 10.34 14.96
C VAL A 257 -5.19 9.68 16.23
N PHE A 258 -4.30 9.42 17.18
CA PHE A 258 -4.68 9.05 18.54
C PHE A 258 -4.52 10.24 19.45
N ARG A 259 -5.57 10.58 20.19
CA ARG A 259 -5.53 11.67 21.17
C ARG A 259 -5.52 11.09 22.58
N ALA A 260 -4.54 11.52 23.38
CA ALA A 260 -4.45 11.14 24.78
C ALA A 260 -5.60 11.77 25.58
N LEU A 261 -6.38 10.95 26.28
CA LEU A 261 -7.46 11.38 27.17
C LEU A 261 -6.95 11.77 28.57
N VAL A 262 -5.76 11.27 28.92
CA VAL A 262 -5.05 11.51 30.18
C VAL A 262 -3.56 11.83 29.92
N ASP A 263 -2.83 12.22 30.96
CA ASP A 263 -1.37 12.32 30.89
C ASP A 263 -0.75 10.91 30.86
N VAL A 264 -0.21 10.49 29.73
CA VAL A 264 0.43 9.18 29.55
C VAL A 264 1.95 9.33 29.72
N ASN A 265 2.51 8.57 30.66
CA ASN A 265 3.93 8.60 30.99
C ASN A 265 4.46 7.18 31.07
N PHE A 266 5.55 6.89 30.36
CA PHE A 266 6.17 5.57 30.35
C PHE A 266 7.66 5.65 30.06
N ARG A 267 8.35 4.53 30.31
CA ARG A 267 9.78 4.41 30.07
C ARG A 267 10.03 3.27 29.09
N ILE A 268 10.80 3.54 28.03
CA ILE A 268 11.18 2.50 27.08
C ILE A 268 12.38 1.72 27.66
N PRO A 269 12.28 0.40 27.88
CA PRO A 269 13.33 -0.40 28.50
C PRO A 269 14.68 -0.32 27.76
N ALA A 270 14.65 -0.31 26.42
CA ALA A 270 15.83 -0.38 25.57
C ALA A 270 16.60 0.95 25.38
N GLY A 271 16.15 2.08 25.95
CA GLY A 271 16.74 3.40 25.66
C GLY A 271 16.76 4.43 26.78
N TYR A 272 16.31 4.11 28.00
CA TYR A 272 16.25 5.04 29.15
C TYR A 272 15.58 6.41 28.90
N HIS A 273 14.79 6.56 27.85
CA HIS A 273 14.02 7.77 27.59
C HIS A 273 12.69 7.70 28.34
N ASN A 274 12.42 8.72 29.16
CA ASN A 274 11.08 8.97 29.68
C ASN A 274 10.28 9.63 28.56
N VAL A 275 9.18 9.00 28.17
CA VAL A 275 8.25 9.54 27.18
C VAL A 275 7.02 10.06 27.91
N ARG A 276 6.60 11.27 27.58
CA ARG A 276 5.40 11.89 28.12
C ARG A 276 4.52 12.40 26.99
N PHE A 277 3.28 11.97 26.98
CA PHE A 277 2.20 12.52 26.18
C PHE A 277 1.18 13.18 27.12
N PRO A 278 1.16 14.52 27.22
CA PRO A 278 0.14 15.21 28.01
C PRO A 278 -1.27 14.91 27.49
N ARG A 279 -2.29 15.07 28.34
CA ARG A 279 -3.69 15.05 27.89
C ARG A 279 -3.91 15.99 26.71
N GLY A 280 -4.59 15.49 25.68
CA GLY A 280 -4.85 16.18 24.43
C GLY A 280 -3.71 16.11 23.42
N HIS A 281 -2.57 15.51 23.76
CA HIS A 281 -1.49 15.25 22.80
C HIS A 281 -1.98 14.27 21.73
N GLU A 282 -1.66 14.56 20.48
CA GLU A 282 -2.04 13.74 19.33
C GLU A 282 -0.81 13.05 18.72
N ILE A 283 -1.00 11.79 18.33
CA ILE A 283 -0.03 10.99 17.60
C ILE A 283 -0.64 10.65 16.24
N ASP A 284 0.02 11.01 15.15
CA ASP A 284 -0.40 10.60 13.80
C ASP A 284 -0.18 9.11 13.63
N CYS A 285 -1.07 8.42 12.92
CA CYS A 285 -1.02 6.97 12.77
C CYS A 285 -1.12 6.49 11.34
N TYR A 286 -2.03 7.06 10.58
CA TYR A 286 -2.35 6.57 9.25
C TYR A 286 -2.86 7.70 8.40
N GLU A 287 -2.11 8.04 7.37
CA GLU A 287 -2.45 9.03 6.36
C GLU A 287 -2.90 8.32 5.08
N ALA A 288 -3.89 8.90 4.40
CA ALA A 288 -4.35 8.43 3.11
C ALA A 288 -4.53 9.61 2.16
N PHE A 289 -3.45 9.95 1.48
CA PHE A 289 -3.37 10.99 0.47
C PHE A 289 -4.12 10.58 -0.80
N LYS A 290 -4.84 11.54 -1.36
CA LYS A 290 -5.48 11.45 -2.67
C LYS A 290 -4.72 12.35 -3.61
N PHE A 291 -4.19 11.78 -4.70
CA PHE A 291 -3.37 12.51 -5.65
C PHE A 291 -4.14 12.82 -6.91
N GLY A 292 -4.20 14.10 -7.27
CA GLY A 292 -4.81 14.51 -8.52
C GLY A 292 -4.01 13.99 -9.73
N PRO A 293 -4.63 13.90 -10.92
CA PRO A 293 -3.92 13.46 -12.13
C PRO A 293 -2.70 14.31 -12.49
N GLN A 294 -2.74 15.62 -12.20
CA GLN A 294 -1.62 16.53 -12.45
C GLN A 294 -0.46 16.23 -11.49
N ASP A 295 -0.75 16.12 -10.19
CA ASP A 295 0.24 15.76 -9.17
C ASP A 295 0.93 14.43 -9.51
N MET A 296 0.14 13.42 -9.87
CA MET A 296 0.65 12.10 -10.28
C MET A 296 1.64 12.21 -11.45
N VAL A 297 1.26 12.91 -12.53
CA VAL A 297 2.11 13.04 -13.72
C VAL A 297 3.42 13.77 -13.40
N GLU A 298 3.38 14.81 -12.57
CA GLU A 298 4.56 15.54 -12.12
C GLU A 298 5.47 14.67 -11.26
N GLN A 299 4.88 13.92 -10.32
CA GLN A 299 5.58 12.96 -9.49
C GLN A 299 6.29 11.90 -10.33
N PHE A 300 5.62 11.29 -11.31
CA PHE A 300 6.22 10.28 -12.18
C PHE A 300 7.42 10.84 -12.94
N ARG A 301 7.28 12.02 -13.56
CA ARG A 301 8.39 12.68 -14.27
C ARG A 301 9.58 12.97 -13.36
N ALA A 302 9.33 13.38 -12.11
CA ALA A 302 10.38 13.71 -11.15
C ALA A 302 11.27 12.51 -10.80
N VAL A 303 10.78 11.28 -10.96
CA VAL A 303 11.54 10.05 -10.73
C VAL A 303 11.96 9.33 -12.02
N GLY A 304 11.86 10.01 -13.16
CA GLY A 304 12.26 9.46 -14.45
C GLY A 304 11.28 8.44 -15.02
N LEU A 305 10.02 8.41 -14.54
CA LEU A 305 8.96 7.59 -15.11
C LEU A 305 8.08 8.39 -16.06
N ARG A 306 7.64 7.75 -17.14
CA ARG A 306 6.71 8.30 -18.13
C ARG A 306 5.44 7.45 -18.17
N GLN A 307 4.30 8.11 -18.13
CA GLN A 307 3.01 7.49 -18.39
C GLN A 307 2.88 7.07 -19.86
N GLU A 308 2.59 5.79 -20.09
CA GLU A 308 2.28 5.22 -21.40
C GLU A 308 0.77 5.13 -21.63
N SER A 309 0.05 4.62 -20.63
CA SER A 309 -1.39 4.38 -20.69
C SER A 309 -2.06 4.71 -19.36
N ILE A 310 -3.36 4.98 -19.41
CA ILE A 310 -4.19 5.21 -18.23
C ILE A 310 -5.56 4.57 -18.43
N TRP A 311 -6.02 3.84 -17.41
CA TRP A 311 -7.35 3.27 -17.36
C TRP A 311 -8.10 3.81 -16.15
N LYS A 312 -9.43 3.87 -16.28
CA LYS A 312 -10.33 4.35 -15.24
C LYS A 312 -11.32 3.25 -14.91
N ALA A 313 -11.70 3.16 -13.64
CA ALA A 313 -12.79 2.30 -13.23
C ALA A 313 -14.08 2.68 -14.01
N PRO A 314 -14.89 1.71 -14.46
CA PRO A 314 -16.14 1.98 -15.14
C PRO A 314 -17.18 2.59 -14.18
N GLY A 315 -18.01 3.51 -14.67
CA GLY A 315 -19.02 4.22 -13.89
C GLY A 315 -18.68 5.68 -13.58
N ASP A 316 -19.65 6.42 -13.05
CA ASP A 316 -19.53 7.87 -12.78
C ASP A 316 -18.60 8.18 -11.59
N SER A 317 -18.33 7.20 -10.72
CA SER A 317 -17.31 7.29 -9.67
C SER A 317 -15.91 7.07 -10.28
N CYS A 318 -15.44 8.06 -11.05
CA CYS A 318 -14.13 8.11 -11.71
C CYS A 318 -12.94 8.31 -10.73
N ILE A 319 -12.88 7.49 -9.67
CA ILE A 319 -12.06 7.75 -8.49
C ILE A 319 -10.68 7.09 -8.60
N CYS A 320 -10.63 5.78 -8.84
CA CYS A 320 -9.39 5.02 -8.98
C CYS A 320 -8.92 4.92 -10.43
N LYS A 321 -7.60 5.02 -10.63
CA LYS A 321 -6.96 4.94 -11.94
C LYS A 321 -5.75 4.01 -11.88
N PHE A 322 -5.58 3.21 -12.92
CA PHE A 322 -4.30 2.57 -13.17
C PHE A 322 -3.51 3.36 -14.20
N THR A 323 -2.26 3.60 -13.88
CA THR A 323 -1.30 4.22 -14.79
C THR A 323 -0.22 3.21 -15.13
N LEU A 324 -0.01 2.97 -16.43
CA LEU A 324 1.15 2.21 -16.90
C LEU A 324 2.33 3.15 -17.06
N LEU A 325 3.42 2.83 -16.36
CA LEU A 325 4.65 3.62 -16.34
C LEU A 325 5.80 2.83 -16.95
N THR A 326 6.65 3.54 -17.70
CA THR A 326 7.98 3.07 -18.13
C THR A 326 9.05 4.01 -17.58
N SER A 327 10.25 3.50 -17.32
CA SER A 327 11.46 4.33 -17.25
C SER A 327 11.94 4.75 -18.63
#